data_AF-A0A1V5FYD5-F1
#
_entry.id   AF-A0A1V5FYD5-F1
#
_cell.length_a   1.000
_cell.length_b   1.000
_cell.length_c   1.000
_cell.angle_alpha   90.00
_cell.angle_beta   90.00
_cell.angle_gamma   90.00
#
_symmetry.space_group_name_H-M   'P 1'
#
loop_
_entity.id
_entity.type
_entity.pdbx_description
1 polymer ?
#
loop_
_entity_poly.entity_id
_entity_poly.type
_entity_poly.pdbx_seq_one_letter_code
_entity_poly.pdbx_strand_id
1 'polypeptide(L)'
;MLYAQIHLTLPAWVHELAPDGVVYAGDQAKMQLAIELSRRNIDAGSGGPFGAAIFDSRDRLLSVGVNRVVPQSCSVAHAEMMAFMTAQARTQRFRLNEGEDNVTLATSSQPCCMCYGASFWAGIDTLLIGARAEDVMSLTEFDEGPLPTDWAGELEARSIRVRRDILRESACAVLRHYSESAGAAY
;
A
#
# COMPACT_ATOMS: atom_id res chain seq x y z
N MET A 1 -19.56 3.45 23.55
CA MET A 1 -18.88 2.61 22.55
C MET A 1 -18.69 1.22 23.15
N LEU A 2 -18.98 0.16 22.39
CA LEU A 2 -18.52 -1.17 22.76
C LEU A 2 -16.99 -1.16 22.62
N TYR A 3 -16.25 -1.39 23.71
CA TYR A 3 -14.79 -1.26 23.72
C TYR A 3 -14.07 -2.32 22.85
N ALA A 4 -14.79 -3.35 22.41
CA ALA A 4 -14.29 -4.46 21.61
C ALA A 4 -14.66 -4.35 20.12
N GLN A 5 -14.66 -3.13 19.56
CA GLN A 5 -14.88 -2.89 18.13
C GLN A 5 -13.78 -1.99 17.59
N ILE A 6 -13.19 -2.36 16.46
CA ILE A 6 -12.19 -1.56 15.74
C ILE A 6 -12.84 -1.00 14.49
N HIS A 7 -12.69 0.32 14.27
CA HIS A 7 -13.19 1.00 13.09
C HIS A 7 -12.06 1.84 12.48
N LEU A 8 -11.63 1.46 11.27
CA LEU A 8 -10.63 2.18 10.49
C LEU A 8 -11.27 2.63 9.19
N THR A 9 -11.09 3.90 8.84
CA THR A 9 -11.68 4.49 7.63
C THR A 9 -10.63 5.12 6.74
N LEU A 10 -10.90 5.01 5.43
CA LEU A 10 -10.23 5.77 4.39
C LEU A 10 -10.89 7.15 4.24
N PRO A 11 -10.14 8.17 3.79
CA PRO A 11 -10.72 9.46 3.46
C PRO A 11 -11.72 9.36 2.30
N ALA A 12 -12.76 10.21 2.31
CA ALA A 12 -13.81 10.19 1.28
C ALA A 12 -13.27 10.45 -0.15
N TRP A 13 -12.21 11.26 -0.28
CA TRP A 13 -11.58 11.59 -1.57
C TRP A 13 -11.04 10.35 -2.30
N VAL A 14 -10.84 9.23 -1.60
CA VAL A 14 -10.38 7.97 -2.21
C VAL A 14 -11.33 7.50 -3.30
N HIS A 15 -12.64 7.70 -3.14
CA HIS A 15 -13.64 7.30 -4.13
C HIS A 15 -13.56 8.12 -5.43
N GLU A 16 -12.98 9.31 -5.40
CA GLU A 16 -12.78 10.16 -6.59
C GLU A 16 -11.57 9.71 -7.40
N LEU A 17 -10.50 9.27 -6.73
CA LEU A 17 -9.25 8.83 -7.36
C LEU A 17 -9.24 7.35 -7.78
N ALA A 18 -10.06 6.53 -7.14
CA ALA A 18 -10.15 5.10 -7.37
C ALA A 18 -11.61 4.70 -7.67
N PRO A 19 -12.16 5.12 -8.83
CA PRO A 19 -13.52 4.74 -9.17
C PRO A 19 -13.63 3.24 -9.46
N ASP A 20 -14.80 2.70 -9.16
CA ASP A 20 -15.11 1.30 -9.42
C ASP A 20 -15.13 0.97 -10.92
N GLY A 21 -14.68 -0.24 -11.26
CA GLY A 21 -14.73 -0.76 -12.63
C GLY A 21 -13.61 -0.28 -13.56
N VAL A 22 -12.68 0.55 -13.07
CA VAL A 22 -11.49 0.96 -13.83
C VAL A 22 -10.49 -0.19 -13.96
N VAL A 23 -9.96 -0.36 -15.18
CA VAL A 23 -8.89 -1.30 -15.51
C VAL A 23 -7.56 -0.56 -15.59
N TYR A 24 -6.56 -1.02 -14.85
CA TYR A 24 -5.21 -0.45 -14.80
C TYR A 24 -4.23 -1.41 -15.49
N ALA A 25 -4.16 -1.32 -16.81
CA ALA A 25 -3.40 -2.25 -17.62
C ALA A 25 -1.88 -2.13 -17.34
N GLY A 26 -1.31 -3.22 -16.83
CA GLY A 26 0.12 -3.36 -16.57
C GLY A 26 0.66 -2.64 -15.32
N ASP A 27 1.90 -2.97 -14.98
CA ASP A 27 2.51 -2.60 -13.70
C ASP A 27 2.66 -1.08 -13.49
N GLN A 28 2.97 -0.34 -14.55
CA GLN A 28 3.13 1.11 -14.45
C GLN A 28 1.82 1.82 -14.12
N ALA A 29 0.70 1.45 -14.74
CA ALA A 29 -0.60 2.06 -14.46
C ALA A 29 -1.05 1.78 -13.02
N LYS A 30 -0.85 0.54 -12.55
CA LYS A 30 -1.13 0.16 -11.15
C LYS A 30 -0.28 0.94 -10.16
N MET A 31 1.00 1.11 -10.47
CA MET A 31 1.92 1.86 -9.62
C MET A 31 1.64 3.37 -9.63
N GLN A 32 1.25 3.94 -10.76
CA GLN A 32 0.81 5.35 -10.84
C GLN A 32 -0.33 5.62 -9.86
N LEU A 33 -1.32 4.71 -9.77
CA LEU A 33 -2.40 4.85 -8.79
C LEU A 33 -1.86 4.83 -7.36
N ALA A 34 -0.98 3.88 -7.00
CA ALA A 34 -0.42 3.79 -5.66
C ALA A 34 0.38 5.07 -5.27
N ILE A 35 1.15 5.62 -6.20
CA ILE A 35 1.91 6.87 -6.01
C ILE A 35 0.97 8.07 -5.89
N GLU A 36 -0.08 8.14 -6.71
CA GLU A 36 -1.06 9.24 -6.65
C GLU A 36 -1.86 9.22 -5.34
N LEU A 37 -2.25 8.04 -4.86
CA LEU A 37 -2.87 7.87 -3.54
C LEU A 37 -1.94 8.37 -2.42
N SER A 38 -0.65 8.03 -2.49
CA SER A 38 0.37 8.51 -1.54
C SER A 38 0.47 10.03 -1.56
N ARG A 39 0.61 10.64 -2.75
CA ARG A 39 0.70 12.09 -2.93
C ARG A 39 -0.54 12.80 -2.41
N ARG A 40 -1.73 12.33 -2.78
CA ARG A 40 -3.00 12.93 -2.34
C ARG A 40 -3.18 12.85 -0.83
N ASN A 41 -2.70 11.79 -0.19
CA ASN A 41 -2.81 11.63 1.26
C ASN A 41 -2.03 12.73 2.02
N ILE A 42 -0.91 13.19 1.46
CA ILE A 42 -0.15 14.33 1.96
C ILE A 42 -0.91 15.62 1.67
N ASP A 43 -1.27 15.88 0.41
CA ASP A 43 -1.92 17.11 -0.03
C ASP A 43 -3.23 17.40 0.73
N ALA A 44 -3.96 16.34 1.09
CA ALA A 44 -5.21 16.43 1.85
C ALA A 44 -4.99 16.53 3.37
N GLY A 45 -3.74 16.52 3.85
CA GLY A 45 -3.40 16.49 5.27
C GLY A 45 -3.97 15.24 5.98
N SER A 46 -4.13 14.15 5.25
CA SER A 46 -4.88 12.97 5.69
C SER A 46 -3.99 11.78 6.07
N GLY A 47 -2.67 11.92 6.04
CA GLY A 47 -1.77 10.92 6.61
C GLY A 47 -0.37 10.95 6.00
N GLY A 48 0.40 9.91 6.26
CA GLY A 48 1.78 9.78 5.75
C GLY A 48 1.86 9.49 4.24
N PRO A 49 3.07 9.53 3.68
CA PRO A 49 3.34 9.48 2.23
C PRO A 49 3.30 8.05 1.67
N PHE A 50 2.24 7.30 1.96
CA PHE A 50 2.12 5.91 1.54
C PHE A 50 0.72 5.61 1.00
N GLY A 51 0.70 4.92 -0.15
CA GLY A 51 -0.50 4.51 -0.86
C GLY A 51 -0.31 3.11 -1.44
N ALA A 52 -1.40 2.34 -1.48
CA ALA A 52 -1.43 0.98 -1.99
C ALA A 52 -2.74 0.68 -2.70
N ALA A 53 -2.72 -0.24 -3.65
CA ALA A 53 -3.87 -0.65 -4.44
C ALA A 53 -3.82 -2.15 -4.76
N ILE A 54 -4.98 -2.81 -4.72
CA ILE A 54 -5.11 -4.24 -4.99
C ILE A 54 -5.94 -4.44 -6.25
N PHE A 55 -5.45 -5.31 -7.14
CA PHE A 55 -6.06 -5.59 -8.44
C PHE A 55 -6.32 -7.07 -8.62
N ASP A 56 -7.38 -7.39 -9.37
CA ASP A 56 -7.69 -8.76 -9.79
C ASP A 56 -6.87 -9.19 -11.02
N SER A 57 -7.13 -10.42 -11.47
CA SER A 57 -6.46 -11.05 -12.62
C SER A 57 -6.75 -10.36 -13.96
N ARG A 58 -7.74 -9.46 -14.00
CA ARG A 58 -8.16 -8.68 -15.17
C ARG A 58 -7.75 -7.21 -15.05
N ASP A 59 -6.79 -6.92 -14.18
CA ASP A 59 -6.28 -5.58 -13.90
C ASP A 59 -7.36 -4.60 -13.37
N ARG A 60 -8.49 -5.11 -12.85
CA ARG A 60 -9.52 -4.27 -12.24
C ARG A 60 -9.19 -3.99 -10.78
N LEU A 61 -9.45 -2.76 -10.37
CA LEU A 61 -9.26 -2.35 -8.99
C LEU A 61 -10.24 -3.05 -8.04
N LEU A 62 -9.71 -3.76 -7.04
CA LEU A 62 -10.50 -4.36 -5.96
C LEU A 62 -10.63 -3.40 -4.78
N SER A 63 -9.51 -2.80 -4.35
CA SER A 63 -9.47 -1.86 -3.23
C SER A 63 -8.21 -1.01 -3.26
N VAL A 64 -8.17 -0.03 -2.37
CA VAL A 64 -7.02 0.84 -2.15
C VAL A 64 -6.81 1.08 -0.67
N GLY A 65 -5.65 1.58 -0.30
CA GLY A 65 -5.33 1.99 1.04
C GLY A 65 -4.32 3.13 1.03
N VAL A 66 -4.36 3.93 2.10
CA VAL A 66 -3.35 4.96 2.39
C VAL A 66 -2.98 4.88 3.85
N ASN A 67 -1.82 5.41 4.22
CA ASN A 67 -1.43 5.46 5.63
C ASN A 67 -2.41 6.32 6.43
N ARG A 68 -2.96 5.73 7.50
CA ARG A 68 -3.93 6.35 8.40
C ARG A 68 -3.52 6.23 9.87
N VAL A 69 -2.24 5.99 10.14
CA VAL A 69 -1.71 5.72 11.48
C VAL A 69 -2.05 6.83 12.46
N VAL A 70 -1.64 8.07 12.16
CA VAL A 70 -1.88 9.22 13.05
C VAL A 70 -3.36 9.58 13.12
N PRO A 71 -4.10 9.76 12.01
CA PRO A 71 -5.50 10.17 12.07
C PRO A 71 -6.44 9.15 12.73
N GLN A 72 -6.12 7.86 12.68
CA GLN A 72 -6.92 6.78 13.31
C GLN A 72 -6.35 6.32 14.65
N SER A 73 -5.24 6.89 15.12
CA SER A 73 -4.54 6.46 16.34
C SER A 73 -4.30 4.94 16.38
N CYS A 74 -3.90 4.37 15.24
CA CYS A 74 -3.76 2.92 15.05
C CYS A 74 -2.45 2.61 14.31
N SER A 75 -1.45 2.09 15.02
CA SER A 75 -0.12 1.83 14.46
C SER A 75 -0.11 0.87 13.27
N VAL A 76 -1.09 -0.03 13.16
CA VAL A 76 -1.18 -0.98 12.06
C VAL A 76 -1.89 -0.43 10.81
N ALA A 77 -2.42 0.79 10.85
CA ALA A 77 -3.17 1.40 9.74
C ALA A 77 -2.26 1.92 8.61
N HIS A 78 -1.32 1.09 8.16
CA HIS A 78 -0.46 1.32 6.99
C HIS A 78 -1.26 1.18 5.68
N ALA A 79 -0.73 1.70 4.58
CA ALA A 79 -1.43 1.71 3.31
C ALA A 79 -1.79 0.28 2.83
N GLU A 80 -0.85 -0.65 2.91
CA GLU A 80 -1.02 -2.04 2.51
C GLU A 80 -2.04 -2.74 3.40
N MET A 81 -1.99 -2.50 4.72
CA MET A 81 -2.95 -3.05 5.67
C MET A 81 -4.36 -2.54 5.39
N MET A 82 -4.52 -1.24 5.15
CA MET A 82 -5.81 -0.65 4.79
C MET A 82 -6.34 -1.21 3.46
N ALA A 83 -5.47 -1.41 2.46
CA ALA A 83 -5.85 -2.05 1.21
C ALA A 83 -6.29 -3.51 1.42
N PHE A 84 -5.54 -4.31 2.18
CA PHE A 84 -5.93 -5.69 2.49
C PHE A 84 -7.27 -5.76 3.22
N MET A 85 -7.44 -5.00 4.31
CA MET A 85 -8.66 -5.02 5.11
C MET A 85 -9.88 -4.59 4.30
N THR A 86 -9.75 -3.56 3.47
CA THR A 86 -10.86 -3.09 2.62
C THR A 86 -11.16 -4.05 1.46
N ALA A 87 -10.16 -4.67 0.83
CA ALA A 87 -10.37 -5.75 -0.14
C ALA A 87 -11.09 -6.95 0.48
N GLN A 88 -10.64 -7.40 1.65
CA GLN A 88 -11.23 -8.55 2.33
C GLN A 88 -12.66 -8.26 2.76
N ALA A 89 -12.93 -7.07 3.30
CA ALA A 89 -14.28 -6.62 3.62
C ALA A 89 -15.17 -6.51 2.37
N ARG A 90 -14.65 -6.03 1.25
CA ARG A 90 -15.41 -5.91 -0.01
C ARG A 90 -15.74 -7.26 -0.62
N THR A 91 -14.75 -8.16 -0.66
CA THR A 91 -14.87 -9.48 -1.32
C THR A 91 -15.45 -10.56 -0.42
N GLN A 92 -15.53 -10.31 0.89
CA GLN A 92 -15.89 -11.28 1.92
C GLN A 92 -14.98 -12.52 1.91
N ARG A 93 -13.69 -12.32 1.60
CA ARG A 93 -12.67 -13.38 1.60
C ARG A 93 -11.53 -12.96 2.51
N PHE A 94 -11.13 -13.82 3.44
CA PHE A 94 -9.98 -13.54 4.30
C PHE A 94 -8.66 -13.69 3.53
N ARG A 95 -8.63 -14.53 2.49
CA ARG A 95 -7.51 -14.72 1.58
C ARG A 95 -7.95 -14.37 0.16
N LEU A 96 -7.32 -13.36 -0.44
CA LEU A 96 -7.84 -12.68 -1.63
C LEU A 96 -7.70 -13.50 -2.91
N ASN A 97 -6.63 -14.29 -3.02
CA ASN A 97 -6.42 -15.20 -4.15
C ASN A 97 -7.24 -16.51 -4.07
N GLU A 98 -8.05 -16.71 -3.03
CA GLU A 98 -9.04 -17.79 -3.04
C GLU A 98 -10.16 -17.44 -4.03
N GLY A 99 -10.21 -18.16 -5.15
CA GLY A 99 -11.20 -17.94 -6.21
C GLY A 99 -10.84 -16.84 -7.22
N GLU A 100 -9.60 -16.36 -7.23
CA GLU A 100 -9.03 -15.50 -8.28
C GLU A 100 -7.71 -16.11 -8.76
N ASP A 101 -7.42 -16.08 -10.07
CA ASP A 101 -6.19 -16.69 -10.59
C ASP A 101 -4.91 -15.89 -10.27
N ASN A 102 -5.06 -14.59 -10.01
CA ASN A 102 -3.93 -13.69 -9.71
C ASN A 102 -4.42 -12.41 -9.01
N VAL A 103 -3.93 -12.15 -7.81
CA VAL A 103 -4.15 -10.90 -7.07
C VAL A 103 -2.85 -10.11 -6.98
N THR A 104 -2.86 -8.87 -7.45
CA THR A 104 -1.69 -7.97 -7.44
C THR A 104 -1.85 -6.89 -6.39
N LEU A 105 -0.87 -6.73 -5.50
CA LEU A 105 -0.69 -5.52 -4.69
C LEU A 105 0.32 -4.60 -5.38
N ALA A 106 -0.05 -3.34 -5.61
CA ALA A 106 0.90 -2.27 -5.88
C ALA A 106 1.01 -1.36 -4.66
N THR A 107 2.23 -1.09 -4.22
CA THR A 107 2.52 -0.22 -3.07
C THR A 107 3.55 0.83 -3.44
N SER A 108 3.31 2.07 -3.01
CA SER A 108 4.17 3.22 -3.33
C SER A 108 5.60 3.04 -2.79
N SER A 109 5.77 2.26 -1.73
CA SER A 109 7.07 1.89 -1.17
C SER A 109 7.11 0.42 -0.78
N GLN A 110 8.32 -0.11 -0.61
CA GLN A 110 8.53 -1.47 -0.13
C GLN A 110 7.78 -1.69 1.20
N PRO A 111 7.10 -2.84 1.39
CA PRO A 111 6.44 -3.12 2.65
C PRO A 111 7.41 -3.23 3.82
N CYS A 112 7.07 -2.57 4.94
CA CYS A 112 7.76 -2.75 6.21
C CYS A 112 7.58 -4.18 6.75
N CYS A 113 8.30 -4.56 7.80
CA CYS A 113 8.25 -5.93 8.36
C CYS A 113 6.82 -6.44 8.67
N MET A 114 5.93 -5.55 9.14
CA MET A 114 4.52 -5.87 9.37
C MET A 114 3.77 -6.14 8.06
N CYS A 115 3.86 -5.23 7.09
CA CYS A 115 3.11 -5.32 5.83
C CYS A 115 3.65 -6.45 4.94
N TYR A 116 4.96 -6.71 5.02
CA TYR A 116 5.60 -7.90 4.48
C TYR A 116 4.95 -9.18 5.03
N GLY A 117 4.87 -9.32 6.36
CA GLY A 117 4.23 -10.48 6.99
C GLY A 117 2.74 -10.62 6.61
N ALA A 118 2.02 -9.50 6.54
CA ALA A 118 0.61 -9.49 6.16
C ALA A 118 0.37 -9.97 4.72
N SER A 119 1.30 -9.70 3.81
CA SER A 119 1.18 -10.06 2.39
C SER A 119 0.97 -11.56 2.16
N PHE A 120 1.61 -12.42 2.96
CA PHE A 120 1.43 -13.87 2.89
C PHE A 120 0.00 -14.30 3.26
N TRP A 121 -0.57 -13.69 4.29
CA TRP A 121 -1.87 -14.06 4.84
C TRP A 121 -3.02 -13.45 4.06
N ALA A 122 -2.82 -12.22 3.56
CA ALA A 122 -3.77 -11.55 2.69
C ALA A 122 -4.02 -12.32 1.39
N GLY A 123 -3.06 -13.12 0.92
CA GLY A 123 -3.20 -13.96 -0.27
C GLY A 123 -3.09 -13.14 -1.56
N ILE A 124 -1.93 -12.52 -1.77
CA ILE A 124 -1.55 -11.92 -3.05
C ILE A 124 -0.62 -12.87 -3.82
N ASP A 125 -0.56 -12.73 -5.13
CA ASP A 125 0.33 -13.51 -6.02
C ASP A 125 1.41 -12.64 -6.66
N THR A 126 1.27 -11.31 -6.60
CA THR A 126 2.25 -10.37 -7.14
C THR A 126 2.32 -9.12 -6.27
N LEU A 127 3.54 -8.73 -5.91
CA LEU A 127 3.89 -7.53 -5.18
C LEU A 127 4.68 -6.59 -6.10
N LEU A 128 4.10 -5.42 -6.38
CA LEU A 128 4.72 -4.34 -7.14
C LEU A 128 5.17 -3.24 -6.17
N ILE A 129 6.42 -2.79 -6.29
CA ILE A 129 7.05 -1.83 -5.38
C ILE A 129 7.56 -0.62 -6.16
N GLY A 130 7.19 0.57 -5.67
CA GLY A 130 7.68 1.86 -6.16
C GLY A 130 9.05 2.23 -5.61
N ALA A 131 9.06 2.94 -4.48
CA ALA A 131 10.26 3.27 -3.70
C ALA A 131 10.77 2.04 -2.94
N ARG A 132 12.08 1.97 -2.71
CA ARG A 132 12.69 0.91 -1.90
C ARG A 132 12.74 1.28 -0.43
N ALA A 133 12.98 0.29 0.43
CA ALA A 133 13.17 0.53 1.86
C ALA A 133 14.33 1.50 2.13
N GLU A 134 15.43 1.43 1.37
CA GLU A 134 16.53 2.39 1.51
C GLU A 134 16.14 3.83 1.14
N ASP A 135 15.18 4.02 0.24
CA ASP A 135 14.67 5.34 -0.12
C ASP A 135 13.82 5.90 1.01
N VAL A 136 12.93 5.08 1.58
CA VAL A 136 12.08 5.47 2.71
C VAL A 136 12.96 5.91 3.89
N MET A 137 13.91 5.07 4.30
CA MET A 137 14.75 5.34 5.46
C MET A 137 15.77 6.47 5.24
N SER A 138 16.12 6.82 4.00
CA SER A 138 17.05 7.92 3.71
C SER A 138 16.38 9.25 3.45
N LEU A 139 15.15 9.24 2.94
CA LEU A 139 14.40 10.45 2.57
C LEU A 139 13.41 10.89 3.66
N THR A 140 13.15 10.05 4.66
CA THR A 140 12.17 10.30 5.72
C THR A 140 12.69 9.78 7.07
N GLU A 141 11.94 10.03 8.15
CA GLU A 141 12.22 9.47 9.49
C GLU A 141 11.58 8.08 9.71
N PHE A 142 10.95 7.49 8.69
CA PHE A 142 10.27 6.20 8.84
C PHE A 142 11.26 5.03 8.91
N ASP A 143 10.94 4.06 9.77
CA ASP A 143 11.68 2.80 9.93
C ASP A 143 10.87 1.64 9.32
N GLU A 144 11.51 0.89 8.43
CA GLU A 144 10.92 -0.27 7.76
C GLU A 144 10.95 -1.54 8.62
N GLY A 145 11.70 -1.50 9.73
CA GLY A 145 11.91 -2.62 10.63
C GLY A 145 12.74 -3.75 10.01
N PRO A 146 13.03 -4.80 10.80
CA PRO A 146 13.89 -5.89 10.34
C PRO A 146 13.13 -6.83 9.39
N LEU A 147 13.58 -6.91 8.15
CA LEU A 147 13.20 -7.96 7.21
C LEU A 147 14.20 -9.14 7.26
N PRO A 148 13.78 -10.36 6.91
CA PRO A 148 14.73 -11.44 6.63
C PRO A 148 15.74 -11.03 5.57
N THR A 149 16.97 -11.57 5.65
CA THR A 149 18.04 -11.24 4.68
C THR A 149 17.60 -11.44 3.23
N ASP A 150 16.90 -12.54 2.96
CA ASP A 150 16.32 -12.86 1.64
C ASP A 150 14.78 -12.73 1.64
N TRP A 151 14.27 -11.58 2.09
CA TRP A 151 12.83 -11.35 2.15
C TRP A 151 12.12 -11.55 0.80
N ALA A 152 12.78 -11.23 -0.31
CA ALA A 152 12.21 -11.40 -1.65
C ALA A 152 12.13 -12.89 -2.02
N GLY A 153 13.20 -13.66 -1.78
CA GLY A 153 13.19 -15.11 -1.99
C GLY A 153 12.15 -15.82 -1.12
N GLU A 154 11.90 -15.36 0.10
CA GLU A 154 10.85 -15.91 0.96
C GLU A 154 9.42 -15.66 0.41
N LEU A 155 9.18 -14.52 -0.25
CA LEU A 155 7.94 -14.25 -0.99
C LEU A 155 7.81 -15.17 -2.20
N GLU A 156 8.86 -15.27 -3.00
CA GLU A 156 8.89 -16.07 -4.24
C GLU A 156 8.76 -17.57 -3.96
N ALA A 157 9.36 -18.07 -2.88
CA ALA A 157 9.22 -19.46 -2.43
C ALA A 157 7.76 -19.81 -2.08
N ARG A 158 6.94 -18.81 -1.77
CA ARG A 158 5.49 -18.92 -1.53
C ARG A 158 4.67 -18.47 -2.74
N SER A 159 5.27 -18.45 -3.91
CA SER A 159 4.67 -18.09 -5.21
C SER A 159 4.19 -16.65 -5.33
N ILE A 160 4.70 -15.74 -4.49
CA ILE A 160 4.44 -14.31 -4.59
C ILE A 160 5.55 -13.67 -5.43
N ARG A 161 5.23 -13.28 -6.65
CA ARG A 161 6.19 -12.61 -7.55
C ARG A 161 6.51 -11.22 -7.04
N VAL A 162 7.78 -10.86 -6.95
CA VAL A 162 8.21 -9.53 -6.51
C VAL A 162 8.74 -8.75 -7.71
N ARG A 163 8.21 -7.54 -7.93
CA ARG A 163 8.72 -6.60 -8.93
C ARG A 163 8.98 -5.25 -8.27
N ARG A 164 10.17 -4.73 -8.49
CA ARG A 164 10.69 -3.54 -7.81
C ARG A 164 10.98 -2.42 -8.79
N ASP A 165 11.18 -1.24 -8.23
CA ASP A 165 11.66 -0.04 -8.92
C ASP A 165 10.70 0.48 -9.99
N ILE A 166 9.41 0.17 -9.85
CA ILE A 166 8.40 0.61 -10.81
C ILE A 166 8.11 2.09 -10.51
N LEU A 167 8.49 2.99 -11.43
CA LEU A 167 8.34 4.44 -11.22
C LEU A 167 8.99 4.94 -9.92
N ARG A 168 10.13 4.34 -9.54
CA ARG A 168 10.85 4.63 -8.30
C ARG A 168 11.11 6.12 -8.09
N GLU A 169 11.54 6.83 -9.14
CA GLU A 169 11.83 8.27 -9.05
C GLU A 169 10.59 9.07 -8.64
N SER A 170 9.44 8.78 -9.25
CA SER A 170 8.16 9.42 -8.91
C SER A 170 7.74 9.09 -7.48
N ALA A 171 7.91 7.84 -7.03
CA ALA A 171 7.64 7.45 -5.64
C ALA A 171 8.56 8.19 -4.65
N CYS A 172 9.86 8.28 -4.93
CA CYS A 172 10.81 9.01 -4.12
C CYS A 172 10.53 10.53 -4.08
N ALA A 173 10.01 11.11 -5.18
CA ALA A 173 9.62 12.51 -5.21
C ALA A 173 8.50 12.81 -4.19
N VAL A 174 7.53 11.89 -4.02
CA VAL A 174 6.47 12.03 -3.02
C VAL A 174 7.03 11.94 -1.60
N LEU A 175 7.99 11.04 -1.34
CA LEU A 175 8.67 10.95 -0.03
C LEU A 175 9.42 12.24 0.32
N ARG A 176 10.17 12.82 -0.62
CA ARG A 176 10.85 14.12 -0.41
C ARG A 176 9.86 15.23 -0.12
N HIS A 177 8.77 15.29 -0.89
CA HIS A 177 7.73 16.29 -0.70
C HIS A 177 7.13 16.26 0.71
N TYR A 178 6.90 15.06 1.26
CA TYR A 178 6.44 14.91 2.64
C TYR A 178 7.44 15.44 3.66
N SER A 179 8.72 15.11 3.53
CA SER A 179 9.74 15.56 4.48
C SER A 179 9.92 17.08 4.45
N GLU A 180 9.85 17.70 3.26
CA GLU A 180 9.91 19.16 3.09
C GLU A 180 8.69 19.87 3.71
N SER A 181 7.49 19.30 3.53
CA SER A 181 6.24 19.87 4.07
C SER A 181 6.08 19.63 5.58
N ALA A 182 6.52 18.48 6.10
CA ALA A 182 6.55 18.19 7.52
C ALA A 182 7.56 19.09 8.26
N GLY A 183 8.71 19.38 7.63
CA GLY A 183 9.70 20.32 8.16
C GLY A 183 9.24 21.78 8.18
N ALA A 184 8.27 22.16 7.33
CA ALA A 184 7.67 23.49 7.33
C ALA A 184 6.55 23.68 8.38
N ALA A 185 6.09 22.58 9.00
CA ALA A 185 5.06 22.61 10.04
C ALA A 185 5.64 22.75 11.47
N TYR A 186 6.94 23.05 11.60
CA TYR A 186 7.66 23.26 12.86
C TYR A 186 8.29 24.66 12.96
#